data_AF-A0AAW0ZPC7-F1
#
_entry.id   AF-A0AAW0ZPC7-F1
#
_cell.length_a   1.000
_cell.length_b   1.000
_cell.length_c   1.000
_cell.angle_alpha   90.00
_cell.angle_beta   90.00
_cell.angle_gamma   90.00
#
_symmetry.space_group_name_H-M   'P 1'
#
loop_
_entity.id
_entity.type
_entity.pdbx_description
1 polymer ?
#
loop_
_entity_poly.entity_id
_entity_poly.type
_entity_poly.pdbx_seq_one_letter_code
_entity_poly.pdbx_strand_id
1 'polypeptide(L)' 'MSAWRQAGLNYINYSQIAARVVRRALKADLRSEALKRDEVNVKFTQWKDGKPAKNP' A
#
# COMPACT_ATOMS: atom_id res chain seq x y z
N MET A 1 20.58 9.54 -7.51
CA MET A 1 19.24 9.56 -6.89
C MET A 1 18.70 8.14 -6.89
N SER A 2 18.16 7.61 -5.78
CA SER A 2 17.72 6.20 -5.74
C SER A 2 16.59 5.92 -6.74
N ALA A 3 16.60 4.74 -7.38
CA ALA A 3 15.67 4.41 -8.46
C ALA A 3 14.18 4.54 -8.05
N TRP A 4 13.85 4.17 -6.80
CA TRP A 4 12.49 4.28 -6.27
C TRP A 4 12.02 5.72 -6.08
N ARG A 5 12.93 6.67 -5.78
CA ARG A 5 12.59 8.10 -5.71
C ARG A 5 12.30 8.67 -7.10
N GLN A 6 13.05 8.22 -8.11
CA GLN A 6 12.81 8.63 -9.50
C GLN A 6 11.48 8.10 -10.04
N ALA A 7 11.05 6.92 -9.58
CA ALA A 7 9.74 6.33 -9.88
C ALA A 7 8.56 7.01 -9.15
N GLY A 8 8.79 8.11 -8.42
CA GLY A 8 7.73 8.83 -7.69
C GLY A 8 7.26 8.15 -6.41
N LEU A 9 7.94 7.10 -5.93
CA LEU A 9 7.60 6.46 -4.66
C LEU A 9 8.06 7.33 -3.50
N ASN A 10 7.14 7.61 -2.58
CA ASN A 10 7.51 8.09 -1.26
C ASN A 10 8.12 6.93 -0.43
N TYR A 11 8.84 7.27 0.64
CA TYR A 11 9.51 6.28 1.49
C TYR A 11 8.55 5.26 2.13
N ILE A 12 7.33 5.70 2.50
CA ILE A 12 6.30 4.85 3.11
C ILE A 12 5.84 3.79 2.11
N ASN A 13 5.55 4.17 0.88
CA ASN A 13 5.12 3.26 -0.18
C ASN A 13 6.25 2.28 -0.52
N TYR A 14 7.48 2.74 -0.60
CA TYR A 14 8.63 1.87 -0.83
C TYR A 14 8.78 0.80 0.27
N SER A 15 8.73 1.20 1.54
CA SER A 15 8.86 0.26 2.66
C SER A 15 7.67 -0.69 2.77
N GLN A 16 6.45 -0.23 2.48
CA GLN A 16 5.25 -1.07 2.42
C GLN A 16 5.37 -2.14 1.33
N ILE A 17 5.88 -1.79 0.15
CA ILE A 17 6.11 -2.76 -0.95
C ILE A 17 7.11 -3.82 -0.50
N ALA A 18 8.25 -3.42 0.09
CA ALA A 18 9.24 -4.35 0.60
C ALA A 18 8.66 -5.29 1.68
N ALA A 19 7.88 -4.74 2.63
CA ALA A 19 7.24 -5.54 3.68
C ALA A 19 6.30 -6.61 3.11
N ARG A 20 5.51 -6.27 2.08
CA ARG A 20 4.61 -7.21 1.40
C ARG A 20 5.39 -8.34 0.71
N VAL A 21 6.52 -8.02 0.07
CA VAL A 21 7.39 -9.05 -0.55
C VAL A 21 7.94 -9.99 0.52
N VAL A 22 8.40 -9.46 1.65
CA VAL A 22 8.93 -10.27 2.77
C VAL A 22 7.84 -11.20 3.35
N ARG A 23 6.61 -10.72 3.56
CA ARG A 23 5.51 -11.56 4.06
C ARG A 23 5.18 -12.71 3.10
N ARG A 24 5.27 -12.47 1.80
CA ARG A 24 5.07 -13.50 0.77
C ARG A 24 6.22 -14.52 0.70
N ALA A 25 7.40 -14.19 1.20
CA ALA A 25 8.53 -15.12 1.26
C ALA A 25 8.49 -16.05 2.49
N LEU A 26 7.54 -15.88 3.42
CA LEU A 26 7.40 -16.73 4.59
C LEU A 26 6.88 -18.13 4.25
N LYS A 27 7.19 -19.10 5.12
CA LYS A 27 6.61 -20.46 5.10
C LYS A 27 5.09 -20.40 5.23
N ALA A 28 4.41 -21.37 4.62
CA ALA A 28 2.94 -21.43 4.54
C ALA A 28 2.25 -21.21 5.89
N ASP A 29 2.75 -21.85 6.95
CA ASP A 29 2.18 -21.83 8.30
C ASP A 29 2.14 -20.42 8.92
N LEU A 30 3.11 -19.56 8.56
CA LEU A 30 3.23 -18.20 9.08
C LEU A 30 2.70 -17.14 8.09
N ARG A 31 2.58 -17.52 6.82
CA ARG A 31 2.22 -16.63 5.73
C ARG A 31 0.76 -16.20 5.80
N SER A 32 -0.15 -17.10 6.15
CA SER A 32 -1.59 -16.81 6.24
C SER A 32 -1.88 -15.67 7.23
N GLU A 33 -1.33 -15.75 8.44
CA GLU A 33 -1.44 -14.70 9.47
C GLU A 33 -0.73 -13.41 9.04
N ALA A 34 0.42 -13.51 8.37
CA ALA A 34 1.16 -12.34 7.91
C ALA A 34 0.42 -11.56 6.81
N LEU A 35 -0.23 -12.26 5.87
CA LEU A 35 -0.94 -11.65 4.73
C LEU A 35 -2.14 -10.80 5.15
N LYS A 36 -2.77 -11.08 6.29
CA LYS A 36 -3.86 -10.25 6.83
C LYS A 36 -3.46 -8.78 6.99
N ARG A 37 -2.17 -8.50 7.21
CA ARG A 37 -1.65 -7.13 7.33
C ARG A 37 -1.57 -6.36 6.00
N ASP A 38 -1.71 -7.04 4.86
CA ASP A 38 -1.72 -6.41 3.54
C ASP A 38 -3.13 -5.91 3.14
N GLU A 39 -4.18 -6.27 3.90
CA GLU A 39 -5.56 -5.86 3.63
C GLU A 39 -5.80 -4.40 4.02
N VAL A 40 -6.29 -3.59 3.07
CA VAL A 40 -6.65 -2.18 3.29
C VAL A 40 -8.04 -1.94 2.72
N ASN A 41 -9.01 -1.68 3.59
CA ASN A 41 -10.42 -1.45 3.23
C ASN A 41 -10.80 0.04 3.20
N VAL A 42 -9.82 0.94 3.16
CA VAL A 42 -10.03 2.39 3.21
C VAL A 42 -10.35 2.90 1.81
N LYS A 43 -11.46 3.64 1.69
CA LYS A 43 -11.82 4.38 0.46
C LYS A 43 -11.57 5.85 0.67
N PHE A 44 -10.82 6.46 -0.25
CA PHE A 44 -10.63 7.90 -0.27
C PHE A 44 -11.72 8.56 -1.11
N THR A 45 -12.34 9.60 -0.55
CA THR A 45 -13.29 10.47 -1.27
C THR A 45 -12.72 11.87 -1.24
N GLN A 46 -12.36 12.40 -2.40
CA GLN A 46 -11.91 13.78 -2.51
C GLN A 46 -13.13 14.71 -2.38
N TRP A 47 -13.01 15.78 -1.60
CA TRP A 47 -14.03 16.82 -1.50
C TRP A 47 -13.55 18.07 -2.22
N LYS A 48 -14.42 18.69 -3.02
CA LYS A 48 -14.15 19.96 -3.70
C LYS A 48 -15.41 20.80 -3.72
N ASP A 49 -15.28 22.10 -3.43
CA ASP A 49 -16.38 23.07 -3.47
C ASP A 49 -17.63 22.62 -2.67
N GLY A 50 -17.40 21.99 -1.52
CA GLY A 50 -18.45 21.52 -0.61
C GLY A 50 -19.20 20.27 -1.06
N LYS A 51 -18.79 19.62 -2.16
CA LYS A 51 -19.38 18.37 -2.64
C LYS A 51 -18.32 17.27 -2.74
N PRO A 52 -18.68 16.00 -2.48
CA PRO A 52 -17.79 14.90 -2.79
C PRO A 52 -17.54 14.90 -4.30
N ALA A 53 -16.28 14.98 -4.70
CA ALA A 53 -15.90 14.76 -6.09
C ALA A 53 -16.33 13.34 -6.45
N LYS A 54 -17.17 13.22 -7.49
CA LYS A 54 -17.65 11.93 -7.96
C LYS A 54 -16.43 11.16 -8.47
N ASN A 55 -16.02 10.11 -7.76
CA ASN A 55 -15.01 9.19 -8.27
C ASN A 55 -15.50 8.63 -9.63
N PRO A 56 -14.66 8.54 -10.66
CA PRO A 56 -14.92 7.63 -11.78
C PRO A 56 -15.02 6.17 -11.30
#